data_AF-A0A3L7NYI3-F1
#
_entry.id   AF-A0A3L7NYI3-F1
#
_cell.length_a   1.000
_cell.length_b   1.000
_cell.length_c   1.000
_cell.angle_alpha   90.00
_cell.angle_beta   90.00
_cell.angle_gamma   90.00
#
_symmetry.space_group_name_H-M   'P 1'
#
loop_
_entity.id
_entity.type
_entity.pdbx_description
1 polymer ?
#
loop_
_entity_poly.entity_id
_entity_poly.type
_entity_poly.pdbx_seq_one_letter_code
_entity_poly.pdbx_strand_id
1 'polypeptide(L)'
;MRYPEIKNVDFAPFLGAVGQAQEQMASVISSLVNTQDRELLVGLLEQIKINSAKLEVEGPLWLAKTKASLADSVAKHKAATAAQEEVRHSLAELKGNIATQIVVSKAKAAEYAALPKTIPAVPRDFPGAVEPAAIRLSTGEALRDFLNGLRVDPSDLPRVSGNIWENWPVKWDPNQ
;
A
#
# COMPACT_ATOMS: atom_id res chain seq x y z
N MET A 1 -14.60 12.96 -16.33
CA MET A 1 -14.70 14.07 -15.36
C MET A 1 -14.28 15.36 -16.06
N ARG A 2 -15.11 16.41 -16.10
CA ARG A 2 -14.68 17.73 -16.59
C ARG A 2 -14.23 18.55 -15.37
N TYR A 3 -13.03 19.11 -15.44
CA TYR A 3 -12.54 20.01 -14.38
C TYR A 3 -13.15 21.40 -14.57
N PRO A 4 -13.47 22.13 -13.49
CA PRO A 4 -13.93 23.51 -13.60
C PRO A 4 -12.82 24.37 -14.20
N GLU A 5 -13.16 25.26 -15.12
CA GLU A 5 -12.24 26.22 -15.72
C GLU A 5 -12.42 27.59 -15.07
N ILE A 6 -11.32 28.19 -14.60
CA ILE A 6 -11.34 29.60 -14.17
C ILE A 6 -11.36 30.45 -15.44
N LYS A 7 -12.51 31.03 -15.74
CA LYS A 7 -12.66 32.00 -16.82
C LYS A 7 -11.69 33.16 -16.61
N ASN A 8 -11.13 33.68 -17.71
CA ASN A 8 -10.44 34.97 -17.67
C ASN A 8 -11.46 36.02 -17.26
N VAL A 9 -11.37 36.50 -16.02
CA VAL A 9 -12.16 37.63 -15.54
C VAL A 9 -11.41 38.88 -15.95
N ASP A 10 -12.01 39.66 -16.84
CA ASP A 10 -11.54 41.00 -17.18
C ASP A 10 -12.15 41.99 -16.18
N PHE A 11 -11.29 42.72 -15.48
CA PHE A 11 -11.71 43.74 -14.52
C PHE A 11 -11.94 45.10 -15.17
N ALA A 12 -11.52 45.32 -16.43
CA ALA A 12 -11.62 46.61 -17.10
C ALA A 12 -13.05 47.18 -17.15
N PRO A 13 -14.11 46.39 -17.44
CA PRO A 13 -15.48 46.92 -17.44
C PRO A 13 -15.93 47.38 -16.05
N PHE A 14 -15.54 46.66 -15.00
CA PHE A 14 -15.86 47.02 -13.62
C PHE A 14 -15.10 48.28 -13.17
N LEU A 15 -13.79 48.33 -13.43
CA LEU A 15 -12.96 49.49 -13.12
C LEU A 15 -13.43 50.74 -13.89
N GLY A 16 -13.87 50.57 -15.14
CA GLY A 16 -14.50 51.64 -15.93
C GLY A 16 -15.77 52.19 -15.27
N ALA A 17 -16.66 51.31 -14.81
CA ALA A 17 -17.87 51.74 -14.09
C ALA A 17 -17.55 52.44 -12.75
N VAL A 18 -16.53 51.96 -12.03
CA VAL A 18 -16.04 52.62 -10.81
C VAL A 18 -15.48 54.01 -11.13
N GLY A 19 -14.73 54.17 -12.21
CA GLY A 19 -14.24 55.48 -12.67
C GLY A 19 -15.38 56.46 -12.95
N GLN A 20 -16.43 56.02 -13.67
CA GLN A 20 -17.62 56.85 -13.90
C GLN A 20 -18.31 57.27 -12.60
N ALA A 21 -18.43 56.35 -11.64
CA ALA A 21 -19.01 56.66 -10.33
C ALA A 21 -18.15 57.66 -9.53
N GLN A 22 -16.82 57.56 -9.62
CA GLN A 22 -15.89 58.52 -9.01
C GLN A 22 -16.04 59.91 -9.60
N GLU A 23 -16.17 60.02 -10.93
CA GLU A 23 -16.39 61.30 -11.63
C GLU A 23 -17.72 61.94 -11.23
N GLN A 24 -18.80 61.14 -11.17
CA GLN A 24 -20.11 61.60 -10.71
C GLN A 24 -20.08 62.08 -9.26
N MET A 25 -19.45 61.31 -8.37
CA MET A 25 -19.29 61.72 -6.96
C MET A 25 -18.49 63.01 -6.83
N ALA A 26 -17.40 63.18 -7.57
CA ALA A 26 -16.62 64.43 -7.56
C ALA A 26 -17.46 65.64 -8.01
N SER A 27 -18.33 65.46 -9.01
CA SER A 27 -19.28 66.49 -9.46
C SER A 27 -20.28 66.86 -8.35
N VAL A 28 -20.87 65.87 -7.68
CA VAL A 28 -21.86 66.09 -6.60
C VAL A 28 -21.22 66.78 -5.39
N ILE A 29 -20.03 66.34 -4.97
CA ILE A 29 -19.28 66.94 -3.85
C ILE A 29 -19.03 68.44 -4.05
N SER A 30 -18.80 68.84 -5.30
CA SER A 30 -18.58 70.24 -5.66
C SER A 30 -19.82 71.11 -5.42
N SER A 31 -21.02 70.53 -5.59
CA SER A 31 -22.32 71.21 -5.46
C SER A 31 -22.89 71.24 -4.03
N LEU A 32 -22.29 70.52 -3.09
CA LEU A 32 -22.78 70.44 -1.71
C LEU A 32 -22.42 71.69 -0.90
N VAL A 33 -23.44 72.26 -0.26
CA VAL A 33 -23.31 73.43 0.63
C VAL A 33 -22.97 73.02 2.07
N ASN A 34 -23.39 71.82 2.50
CA ASN A 34 -23.10 71.29 3.82
C ASN A 34 -21.67 70.76 3.89
N THR A 35 -20.83 71.36 4.75
CA THR A 35 -19.43 71.00 4.94
C THR A 35 -19.25 69.57 5.45
N GLN A 36 -20.14 69.10 6.33
CA GLN A 36 -20.00 67.78 6.96
C GLN A 36 -20.29 66.64 5.96
N ASP A 37 -21.32 66.81 5.13
CA ASP A 37 -21.64 65.86 4.05
C ASP A 37 -20.54 65.85 2.98
N ARG A 38 -19.93 67.02 2.74
CA ARG A 38 -18.83 67.17 1.80
C ARG A 38 -17.58 66.41 2.26
N GLU A 39 -17.18 66.58 3.52
CA GLU A 39 -16.03 65.87 4.10
C GLU A 39 -16.24 64.35 4.08
N LEU A 40 -17.44 63.89 4.44
CA LEU A 40 -17.77 62.47 4.42
C LEU A 40 -17.66 61.88 3.01
N LEU A 41 -18.23 62.55 2.00
CA LEU A 41 -18.18 62.08 0.62
C LEU A 41 -16.79 62.19 0.00
N VAL A 42 -15.98 63.17 0.40
CA VAL A 42 -14.56 63.26 0.00
C VAL A 42 -13.78 62.06 0.55
N GLY A 43 -13.95 61.72 1.83
CA GLY A 43 -13.30 60.55 2.42
C GLY A 43 -13.74 59.24 1.76
N LEU A 44 -15.02 59.12 1.44
CA LEU A 44 -15.57 57.94 0.75
C LEU A 44 -15.02 57.83 -0.68
N LEU A 45 -14.89 58.95 -1.39
CA LEU A 45 -14.28 59.01 -2.72
C LEU A 45 -12.79 58.61 -2.69
N GLU A 46 -12.02 59.08 -1.71
CA GLU A 46 -10.62 58.67 -1.52
C GLU A 46 -10.50 57.17 -1.25
N GLN A 47 -11.37 56.62 -0.40
CA GLN A 47 -11.36 55.20 -0.09
C GLN A 47 -11.70 54.34 -1.31
N ILE A 48 -12.66 54.79 -2.14
CA ILE A 48 -12.97 54.14 -3.42
C ILE A 48 -11.76 54.18 -4.36
N LYS A 49 -11.04 55.31 -4.46
CA LYS A 49 -9.84 55.43 -5.30
C LYS A 49 -8.71 54.48 -4.85
N ILE A 50 -8.46 54.41 -3.55
CA ILE A 50 -7.45 53.50 -2.98
C ILE A 50 -7.82 52.04 -3.29
N ASN A 51 -9.09 51.67 -3.05
CA ASN A 51 -9.55 50.31 -3.27
C ASN A 51 -9.56 49.93 -4.76
N SER A 52 -9.91 50.85 -5.67
CA SER A 52 -9.88 50.59 -7.11
C SER A 52 -8.44 50.38 -7.60
N ALA A 53 -7.50 51.22 -7.16
CA ALA A 53 -6.08 51.06 -7.49
C ALA A 53 -5.51 49.74 -6.95
N LYS A 54 -5.89 49.37 -5.72
CA LYS A 54 -5.51 48.09 -5.13
C LYS A 54 -6.06 46.91 -5.95
N LEU A 55 -7.32 46.97 -6.37
CA LEU A 55 -7.94 45.92 -7.17
C LEU A 55 -7.29 45.78 -8.57
N GLU A 56 -6.90 46.89 -9.18
CA GLU A 56 -6.22 46.90 -10.48
C GLU A 56 -4.87 46.16 -10.43
N VAL A 57 -4.14 46.30 -9.31
CA VAL A 57 -2.84 45.63 -9.11
C VAL A 57 -3.01 44.20 -8.59
N GLU A 58 -3.83 43.99 -7.56
CA GLU A 58 -3.96 42.70 -6.87
C GLU A 58 -4.89 41.72 -7.60
N GLY A 59 -5.89 42.22 -8.34
CA GLY A 59 -6.87 41.39 -9.06
C GLY A 59 -6.21 40.41 -10.05
N PRO A 60 -5.35 40.89 -10.97
CA PRO A 60 -4.63 40.02 -11.89
C PRO A 60 -3.73 39.00 -11.18
N LEU A 61 -3.04 39.43 -10.11
CA LEU A 61 -2.17 38.55 -9.30
C LEU A 61 -2.98 37.46 -8.60
N TRP A 62 -4.14 37.80 -8.05
CA TRP A 62 -5.03 36.85 -7.41
C TRP A 62 -5.60 35.83 -8.40
N LEU A 63 -6.02 36.27 -9.59
CA LEU A 63 -6.44 35.36 -10.66
C LEU A 63 -5.31 34.42 -11.09
N ALA A 64 -4.09 34.93 -11.26
CA ALA A 64 -2.93 34.12 -11.63
C ALA A 64 -2.63 33.05 -10.57
N LYS A 65 -2.61 33.45 -9.29
CA LYS A 65 -2.39 32.54 -8.15
C LYS A 65 -3.47 31.46 -8.08
N THR A 66 -4.73 31.82 -8.29
CA THR A 66 -5.86 30.89 -8.23
C THR A 66 -5.81 29.90 -9.38
N LYS A 67 -5.44 30.34 -10.59
CA LYS A 67 -5.22 29.44 -11.74
C LYS A 67 -4.08 28.45 -11.50
N ALA A 68 -2.95 28.92 -10.96
CA ALA A 68 -1.83 28.05 -10.65
C ALA A 68 -2.20 27.00 -9.58
N SER A 69 -2.90 27.43 -8.52
CA SER A 69 -3.38 26.53 -7.47
C SER A 69 -4.39 25.49 -7.99
N LEU A 70 -5.29 25.90 -8.88
CA LEU A 70 -6.23 24.98 -9.52
C LEU A 70 -5.49 23.96 -10.40
N ALA A 71 -4.52 24.40 -11.21
CA ALA A 71 -3.72 23.50 -12.06
C ALA A 71 -2.97 22.45 -11.23
N ASP A 72 -2.36 22.85 -10.12
CA ASP A 72 -1.68 21.94 -9.19
C ASP A 72 -2.67 20.95 -8.53
N SER A 73 -3.83 21.43 -8.09
CA SER A 73 -4.88 20.57 -7.52
C SER A 73 -5.40 19.53 -8.54
N VAL A 74 -5.62 19.95 -9.79
CA VAL A 74 -6.04 19.05 -10.87
C VAL A 74 -4.96 18.00 -11.16
N ALA A 75 -3.69 18.38 -11.19
CA ALA A 75 -2.58 17.45 -11.40
C ALA A 75 -2.51 16.40 -10.28
N LYS A 76 -2.61 16.83 -9.01
CA LYS A 76 -2.65 15.93 -7.84
C LYS A 76 -3.83 14.97 -7.88
N HIS A 77 -5.02 15.49 -8.24
CA HIS A 77 -6.21 14.64 -8.37
C HIS A 77 -6.04 13.61 -9.49
N LYS A 78 -5.49 13.98 -10.65
CA LYS A 78 -5.22 13.05 -11.75
C LYS A 78 -4.26 11.93 -11.33
N ALA A 79 -3.18 12.29 -10.65
CA ALA A 79 -2.21 11.32 -10.13
C ALA A 79 -2.85 10.36 -9.12
N ALA A 80 -3.66 10.89 -8.19
CA ALA A 80 -4.38 10.07 -7.21
C ALA A 80 -5.37 9.11 -7.87
N THR A 81 -6.12 9.55 -8.89
CA THR A 81 -7.04 8.67 -9.62
C THR A 81 -6.32 7.58 -10.42
N ALA A 82 -5.15 7.89 -11.00
CA ALA A 82 -4.35 6.88 -11.70
C ALA A 82 -3.84 5.81 -10.74
N ALA A 83 -3.31 6.22 -9.58
CA ALA A 83 -2.88 5.29 -8.53
C ALA A 83 -4.05 4.44 -8.00
N GLN A 84 -5.24 5.04 -7.84
CA GLN A 84 -6.42 4.30 -7.41
C GLN A 84 -6.82 3.20 -8.42
N GLU A 85 -6.72 3.50 -9.72
CA GLU A 85 -7.06 2.52 -10.76
C GLU A 85 -6.03 1.38 -10.83
N GLU A 86 -4.75 1.69 -10.65
CA GLU A 86 -3.69 0.68 -10.53
C GLU A 86 -3.91 -0.24 -9.31
N VAL A 87 -4.29 0.32 -8.16
CA VAL A 87 -4.64 -0.47 -6.96
C VAL A 87 -5.88 -1.34 -7.22
N ARG A 88 -6.87 -0.86 -7.97
CA ARG A 88 -8.04 -1.68 -8.36
C ARG A 88 -7.66 -2.84 -9.27
N HIS A 89 -6.79 -2.61 -10.26
CA HIS A 89 -6.31 -3.65 -11.15
C HIS A 89 -5.52 -4.73 -10.40
N SER A 90 -4.56 -4.33 -9.55
CA SER A 90 -3.80 -5.29 -8.73
C SER A 90 -4.69 -6.08 -7.75
N LEU A 91 -5.74 -5.45 -7.19
CA LEU A 91 -6.70 -6.16 -6.35
C LEU A 91 -7.55 -7.17 -7.15
N ALA A 92 -7.92 -6.84 -8.39
CA ALA A 92 -8.61 -7.78 -9.28
C ALA A 92 -7.72 -8.97 -9.65
N GLU A 93 -6.44 -8.73 -9.95
CA GLU A 93 -5.46 -9.78 -10.22
C GLU A 93 -5.23 -10.68 -8.99
N LEU A 94 -5.05 -10.09 -7.81
CA LEU A 94 -4.91 -10.84 -6.56
C LEU A 94 -6.12 -11.74 -6.29
N LYS A 95 -7.34 -11.25 -6.53
CA LYS A 95 -8.56 -12.07 -6.42
C LYS A 95 -8.55 -13.26 -7.38
N GLY A 96 -8.11 -13.07 -8.62
CA GLY A 96 -7.95 -14.15 -9.60
C GLY A 96 -6.92 -15.20 -9.16
N ASN A 97 -5.78 -14.74 -8.63
CA ASN A 97 -4.72 -15.61 -8.12
C ASN A 97 -5.19 -16.44 -6.91
N ILE A 98 -5.90 -15.82 -5.96
CA ILE A 98 -6.49 -16.52 -4.81
C ILE A 98 -7.51 -17.56 -5.26
N ALA A 99 -8.42 -17.21 -6.18
CA ALA A 99 -9.40 -18.15 -6.71
C ALA A 99 -8.74 -19.40 -7.33
N THR A 100 -7.66 -19.19 -8.09
CA THR A 100 -6.87 -20.27 -8.69
C THR A 100 -6.19 -21.14 -7.63
N GLN A 101 -5.58 -20.54 -6.61
CA GLN A 101 -4.96 -21.29 -5.51
C GLN A 101 -5.98 -22.10 -4.68
N ILE A 102 -7.21 -21.61 -4.52
CA ILE A 102 -8.28 -22.37 -3.87
C ILE A 102 -8.62 -23.63 -4.67
N VAL A 103 -8.68 -23.55 -6.00
CA VAL A 103 -8.93 -24.72 -6.85
C VAL A 103 -7.79 -25.73 -6.73
N VAL A 104 -6.53 -25.27 -6.84
CA VAL A 104 -5.34 -26.13 -6.72
C VAL A 104 -5.26 -26.79 -5.34
N SER A 105 -5.52 -26.04 -4.27
CA SER A 105 -5.47 -26.59 -2.90
C SER A 105 -6.60 -27.60 -2.65
N LYS A 106 -7.80 -27.39 -3.18
CA LYS A 106 -8.88 -28.39 -3.15
C LYS A 106 -8.52 -29.66 -3.92
N ALA A 107 -7.92 -29.53 -5.11
CA ALA A 107 -7.47 -30.67 -5.89
C ALA A 107 -6.40 -31.48 -5.13
N LYS A 108 -5.39 -30.82 -4.56
CA LYS A 108 -4.37 -31.47 -3.72
C LYS A 108 -4.99 -32.12 -2.49
N ALA A 109 -5.92 -31.47 -1.81
CA ALA A 109 -6.59 -32.06 -0.65
C ALA A 109 -7.39 -33.33 -1.00
N ALA A 110 -8.02 -33.36 -2.18
CA ALA A 110 -8.70 -34.55 -2.70
C ALA A 110 -7.69 -35.67 -3.04
N GLU A 111 -6.54 -35.34 -3.64
CA GLU A 111 -5.46 -36.30 -3.88
C GLU A 111 -4.91 -36.89 -2.58
N TYR A 112 -4.65 -36.07 -1.55
CA TYR A 112 -4.22 -36.54 -0.24
C TYR A 112 -5.28 -37.40 0.46
N ALA A 113 -6.57 -37.08 0.30
CA ALA A 113 -7.66 -37.88 0.85
C ALA A 113 -7.84 -39.23 0.11
N ALA A 114 -7.45 -39.30 -1.16
CA ALA A 114 -7.48 -40.52 -1.97
C ALA A 114 -6.25 -41.42 -1.76
N LEU A 115 -5.19 -40.93 -1.11
CA LEU A 115 -4.07 -41.78 -0.72
C LEU A 115 -4.56 -42.85 0.26
N PRO A 116 -4.15 -44.12 0.08
CA PRO A 116 -4.53 -45.20 0.98
C PRO A 116 -4.07 -44.83 2.39
N LYS A 117 -5.03 -44.77 3.34
CA LYS A 117 -4.71 -44.60 4.76
C LYS A 117 -3.72 -45.69 5.12
N THR A 118 -2.51 -45.31 5.51
CA THR A 118 -1.56 -46.23 6.12
C THR A 118 -2.24 -46.78 7.37
N ILE A 119 -2.74 -48.01 7.26
CA ILE A 119 -3.19 -48.76 8.43
C ILE A 119 -1.93 -48.84 9.31
N PRO A 120 -1.91 -48.22 10.50
CA PRO A 120 -0.77 -48.40 11.39
C PRO A 120 -0.61 -49.91 11.57
N ALA A 121 0.59 -50.41 11.29
CA ALA A 121 0.87 -51.83 11.44
C ALA A 121 0.47 -52.21 12.88
N VAL A 122 -0.56 -53.07 13.00
CA VAL A 122 -0.93 -53.65 14.28
C VAL A 122 0.35 -54.29 14.82
N PRO A 123 0.82 -53.94 16.03
CA PRO A 123 2.01 -54.55 16.59
C PRO A 123 1.83 -56.07 16.55
N ARG A 124 2.72 -56.76 15.83
CA ARG A 124 2.77 -58.22 15.93
C ARG A 124 3.27 -58.52 17.35
N ASP A 125 2.45 -59.21 18.14
CA ASP A 125 2.92 -59.81 19.38
C ASP A 125 3.99 -60.85 19.02
N PHE A 126 5.25 -60.49 19.23
CA PHE A 126 6.36 -61.42 19.11
C PHE A 126 6.41 -62.26 20.39
N PRO A 127 6.14 -63.57 20.33
CA PRO A 127 6.26 -64.43 21.50
C PRO A 127 7.73 -64.49 21.90
N GLY A 128 8.07 -63.88 23.04
CA GLY A 128 9.44 -63.80 23.55
C GLY A 128 10.12 -62.44 23.46
N ALA A 129 9.39 -61.35 23.15
CA ALA A 129 9.91 -60.00 23.30
C ALA A 129 10.23 -59.73 24.78
N VAL A 130 11.50 -59.91 25.15
CA VAL A 130 12.03 -59.48 26.45
C VAL A 130 11.85 -57.97 26.49
N GLU A 131 11.23 -57.44 27.56
CA GLU A 131 11.13 -56.00 27.78
C GLU A 131 12.52 -55.37 27.55
N PRO A 132 12.63 -54.30 26.76
CA PRO A 132 13.90 -53.61 26.61
C PRO A 132 14.34 -53.17 28.00
N ALA A 133 15.42 -53.78 28.51
CA ALA A 133 15.95 -53.48 29.82
C ALA A 133 16.13 -51.97 29.92
N ALA A 134 15.41 -51.33 30.85
CA ALA A 134 15.45 -49.90 31.04
C ALA A 134 16.91 -49.49 31.30
N ILE A 135 17.53 -48.85 30.31
CA ILE A 135 18.86 -48.28 30.45
C ILE A 135 18.72 -47.14 31.46
N ARG A 136 19.11 -47.40 32.72
CA ARG A 136 19.26 -46.34 33.72
C ARG A 136 20.34 -45.40 33.20
N LEU A 137 19.94 -44.22 32.74
CA LEU A 137 20.85 -43.17 32.29
C LEU A 137 21.76 -42.77 33.47
N SER A 138 22.97 -43.32 33.49
CA SER A 138 24.05 -42.85 34.35
C SER A 138 24.57 -41.52 33.84
N THR A 139 25.27 -40.78 34.71
CA THR A 139 25.81 -39.44 34.42
C THR A 139 26.63 -39.46 33.12
N GLY A 140 26.58 -38.35 32.37
CA GLY A 140 26.98 -38.29 30.95
C GLY A 140 28.39 -38.78 30.59
N GLU A 141 29.30 -38.95 31.56
CA GLU A 141 30.61 -39.58 31.35
C GLU A 141 30.50 -41.08 31.07
N ALA A 142 29.67 -41.82 31.81
CA ALA A 142 29.52 -43.26 31.63
C ALA A 142 28.83 -43.63 30.31
N LEU A 143 27.89 -42.79 29.83
CA LEU A 143 27.28 -42.96 28.52
C LEU A 143 28.29 -42.68 27.40
N ARG A 144 29.17 -41.69 27.58
CA ARG A 144 30.20 -41.35 26.59
C ARG A 144 31.24 -42.46 26.47
N ASP A 145 31.66 -43.07 27.57
CA ASP A 145 32.62 -44.18 27.55
C ASP A 145 32.00 -45.45 26.97
N PHE A 146 30.73 -45.74 27.27
CA PHE A 146 30.00 -46.85 26.63
C PHE A 146 29.86 -46.65 25.12
N LEU A 147 29.51 -45.45 24.66
CA LEU A 147 29.40 -45.13 23.24
C LEU A 147 30.77 -45.14 22.53
N ASN A 148 31.84 -44.76 23.23
CA ASN A 148 33.20 -44.87 22.70
C ASN A 148 33.66 -46.33 22.62
N GLY A 149 33.27 -47.20 23.56
CA GLY A 149 33.54 -48.63 23.53
C GLY A 149 32.77 -49.40 22.45
N LEU A 150 31.63 -48.87 22.02
CA LEU A 150 30.82 -49.39 20.91
C LEU A 150 31.28 -48.90 19.52
N ARG A 151 32.35 -48.10 19.43
CA ARG A 151 32.90 -47.71 18.13
C ARG A 151 33.45 -48.95 17.42
N VAL A 152 32.65 -49.45 16.48
CA VAL A 152 33.08 -50.39 15.43
C VAL A 152 34.20 -49.72 14.64
N ASP A 153 35.33 -50.41 14.51
CA ASP A 153 36.50 -49.94 13.78
C ASP A 153 36.06 -49.63 12.33
N PRO A 154 36.25 -48.39 11.81
CA PRO A 154 35.74 -48.00 10.50
C PRO A 154 36.39 -48.77 9.32
N SER A 155 37.35 -49.63 9.62
CA SER A 155 37.99 -50.60 8.73
C SER A 155 37.03 -51.70 8.22
N ASP A 156 36.01 -52.06 9.03
CA ASP A 156 35.11 -53.20 8.76
C ASP A 156 33.76 -52.81 8.14
N LEU A 157 33.55 -51.51 7.90
CA LEU A 157 32.35 -51.02 7.22
C LEU A 157 32.67 -50.82 5.72
N PRO A 158 31.89 -51.39 4.79
CA PRO A 158 32.11 -51.16 3.37
C PRO A 158 32.03 -49.65 3.10
N ARG A 159 33.10 -49.07 2.53
CA ARG A 159 33.14 -47.66 2.13
C ARG A 159 32.06 -47.41 1.08
N VAL A 160 30.95 -46.83 1.51
CA VAL A 160 29.92 -46.31 0.60
C VAL A 160 30.41 -44.96 0.07
N SER A 161 30.95 -44.93 -1.15
CA SER A 161 31.16 -43.69 -1.89
C SER A 161 29.89 -43.35 -2.67
N GLY A 162 28.99 -42.57 -2.06
CA GLY A 162 27.71 -42.18 -2.68
C GLY A 162 26.69 -41.70 -1.65
N ASN A 163 25.60 -41.09 -2.10
CA ASN A 163 24.51 -40.66 -1.21
C ASN A 163 23.82 -41.92 -0.63
N ILE A 164 23.58 -41.96 0.68
CA ILE A 164 22.94 -43.11 1.37
C ILE A 164 21.56 -43.50 0.79
N TRP A 165 20.92 -42.58 0.07
CA TRP A 165 19.66 -42.80 -0.62
C TRP A 165 19.77 -43.61 -1.92
N GLU A 166 20.98 -43.74 -2.49
CA GLU A 166 21.23 -44.48 -3.74
C GLU A 166 21.36 -45.99 -3.52
N ASN A 167 21.58 -46.43 -2.28
CA ASN A 167 21.75 -47.84 -1.90
C ASN A 167 20.48 -48.50 -1.36
N TRP A 168 19.33 -47.84 -1.45
CA TRP A 168 18.08 -48.51 -1.11
C TRP A 168 17.71 -49.48 -2.24
N PRO A 169 17.41 -50.77 -1.97
CA PRO A 169 17.01 -51.68 -3.02
C PRO A 169 15.74 -51.17 -3.70
N VAL A 170 15.84 -50.90 -5.01
CA VAL A 170 14.77 -50.32 -5.86
C VAL A 170 13.53 -51.22 -5.94
N LYS A 171 13.64 -52.48 -5.52
CA LYS A 171 12.50 -53.38 -5.30
C LYS A 171 12.68 -54.07 -3.97
N TRP A 172 11.74 -53.85 -3.06
CA TRP A 172 11.59 -54.65 -1.86
C TRP A 172 10.77 -55.90 -2.22
N ASP A 173 11.37 -57.08 -2.06
CA ASP A 173 10.70 -58.37 -2.18
C ASP A 173 10.23 -58.81 -0.78
N PRO A 174 8.93 -59.02 -0.52
CA PRO A 174 8.47 -59.43 0.80
C PRO A 174 8.75 -60.89 1.14
N ASN A 175 9.30 -61.69 0.21
CA ASN A 175 9.48 -63.13 0.37
C ASN A 175 10.94 -63.61 0.27
N GLN A 176 11.92 -62.71 0.41
CA GLN A 176 13.34 -63.06 0.66
C GLN A 176 13.77 -62.64 2.07
#